data_AF-A0A938HMP3-F1
#
_entry.id   AF-A0A938HMP3-F1
#
_cell.length_a   1.000
_cell.length_b   1.000
_cell.length_c   1.000
_cell.angle_alpha   90.00
_cell.angle_beta   90.00
_cell.angle_gamma   90.00
#
_symmetry.space_group_name_H-M   'P 1'
#
loop_
_entity.id
_entity.type
_entity.pdbx_description
1 polymer ?
#
loop_
_entity_poly.entity_id
_entity_poly.type
_entity_poly.pdbx_seq_one_letter_code
_entity_poly.pdbx_strand_id
1 'polypeptide(L)' 'RLRSMCDAHLQLRVEEVGDQLVKVLEVAKIRGASKNTGNIVTFDVEPNIGMKVIPISKAQA' A
#
# COMPACT_ATOMS: atom_id res chain seq x y z
N ARG A 1 -2.28 17.63 -11.67
CA ARG A 1 -1.77 18.84 -10.98
C ARG A 1 -1.68 18.67 -9.46
N LEU A 2 -2.65 18.02 -8.80
CA LEU A 2 -2.57 17.78 -7.34
C LEU A 2 -1.38 16.87 -6.93
N ARG A 3 -1.15 15.76 -7.66
CA ARG A 3 -0.04 14.83 -7.42
C ARG A 3 1.37 15.45 -7.50
N SER A 4 1.55 16.50 -8.31
CA SER A 4 2.85 17.19 -8.42
C SER A 4 3.10 18.16 -7.26
N MET A 5 2.03 18.65 -6.63
CA MET A 5 2.09 19.61 -5.52
C MET A 5 2.18 18.94 -4.15
N CYS A 6 1.67 17.73 -3.95
CA CYS A 6 1.74 17.04 -2.66
C CYS A 6 3.12 16.44 -2.38
N ASP A 7 3.49 16.27 -1.11
CA ASP A 7 4.71 15.57 -0.74
C ASP A 7 4.51 14.06 -0.60
N ALA A 8 3.30 13.63 -0.24
CA ALA A 8 2.89 12.24 -0.19
C ALA A 8 1.67 11.98 -1.08
N HIS A 9 1.68 10.86 -1.80
CA HIS A 9 0.55 10.31 -2.53
C HIS A 9 0.50 8.82 -2.24
N LEU A 10 -0.52 8.41 -1.50
CA LEU A 10 -0.78 7.03 -1.12
C LEU A 10 -2.08 6.59 -1.78
N GLN A 11 -2.10 5.38 -2.33
CA GLN A 11 -3.29 4.82 -2.96
C GLN A 11 -3.75 3.58 -2.19
N LEU A 12 -4.99 3.62 -1.72
CA LEU A 12 -5.65 2.47 -1.11
C LEU A 12 -6.59 1.83 -2.11
N ARG A 13 -6.57 0.50 -2.20
CA ARG A 13 -7.47 -0.27 -3.06
C ARG A 13 -7.69 -1.66 -2.51
N VAL A 14 -8.75 -2.30 -2.98
CA VAL A 14 -8.97 -3.74 -2.80
C VAL A 14 -8.56 -4.42 -4.10
N GLU A 15 -7.68 -5.42 -4.02
CA GLU A 15 -7.29 -6.26 -5.16
C GLU A 15 -7.78 -7.69 -4.93
N GLU A 16 -8.04 -8.41 -6.01
CA GLU A 16 -8.28 -9.85 -6.00
C GLU A 16 -6.96 -10.57 -6.30
N VAL A 17 -6.56 -11.49 -5.42
CA VAL A 17 -5.35 -12.30 -5.55
C VAL A 17 -5.75 -13.77 -5.35
N GLY A 18 -5.83 -14.51 -6.46
CA GLY A 18 -6.49 -15.81 -6.45
C GLY A 18 -7.97 -15.64 -6.09
N ASP A 19 -8.45 -16.44 -5.13
CA ASP A 19 -9.83 -16.38 -4.64
C ASP A 19 -10.01 -15.44 -3.42
N GLN A 20 -9.01 -14.60 -3.11
CA GLN A 20 -9.03 -13.73 -1.95
C GLN A 20 -9.03 -12.25 -2.33
N LEU A 21 -9.88 -11.48 -1.65
CA LEU A 21 -9.82 -10.02 -1.66
C LEU A 21 -8.83 -9.52 -0.61
N VAL A 22 -7.86 -8.73 -1.03
CA VAL A 22 -6.83 -8.16 -0.16
C VAL A 22 -6.86 -6.63 -0.22
N LYS A 23 -6.63 -5.97 0.92
CA LYS A 23 -6.55 -4.51 0.99
C LYS A 23 -5.11 -4.08 0.85
N VAL A 24 -4.87 -3.13 -0.05
CA VAL A 24 -3.53 -2.75 -0.51
C VAL A 24 -3.33 -1.25 -0.35
N LEU A 25 -2.17 -0.88 0.17
CA LEU A 25 -1.65 0.48 0.22
C LEU A 25 -0.41 0.56 -0.69
N GLU A 26 -0.48 1.38 -1.74
CA GLU A 26 0.66 1.68 -2.60
C GLU A 26 1.23 3.06 -2.30
N VAL A 27 2.55 3.11 -2.16
CA VAL A 27 3.30 4.36 -2.01
C VAL A 27 3.62 4.93 -3.40
N ALA A 28 2.66 5.66 -3.97
CA ALA A 28 2.78 6.24 -5.31
C ALA A 28 3.73 7.45 -5.37
N LYS A 29 3.91 8.19 -4.26
CA LYS A 29 4.92 9.26 -4.13
C LYS A 29 5.21 9.53 -2.66
N ILE A 30 6.49 9.66 -2.31
CA ILE A 30 6.94 10.38 -1.10
C ILE A 30 8.18 11.19 -1.46
N ARG A 31 8.13 12.50 -1.28
CA ARG A 31 9.31 13.37 -1.39
C ARG A 31 10.24 13.19 -0.20
N GLY A 32 11.53 13.06 -0.45
CA GLY A 32 12.54 12.92 0.61
C GLY A 32 12.52 11.56 1.33
N ALA A 33 11.88 10.54 0.76
CA ALA A 33 11.90 9.21 1.32
C ALA A 33 13.30 8.59 1.26
N SER A 34 13.74 7.98 2.36
CA SER A 34 14.95 7.15 2.41
C SER A 34 14.76 5.76 1.81
N LYS A 35 13.51 5.34 1.57
CA LYS A 35 13.12 4.05 0.97
C LYS A 35 12.39 4.26 -0.35
N ASN A 36 12.42 3.25 -1.22
CA ASN A 36 11.84 3.31 -2.56
C ASN A 36 10.33 3.57 -2.57
N THR A 37 9.88 4.39 -3.53
CA THR A 37 8.49 4.48 -3.99
C THR A 37 8.10 3.26 -4.82
N GLY A 38 6.81 2.93 -4.90
CA GLY A 38 6.33 1.69 -5.55
C GLY A 38 6.25 0.48 -4.62
N ASN A 39 6.58 0.66 -3.33
CA ASN A 39 6.30 -0.34 -2.30
C ASN A 39 4.80 -0.53 -2.16
N ILE A 40 4.37 -1.77 -2.30
CA ILE A 40 3.00 -2.21 -2.10
C ILE A 40 2.95 -2.93 -0.76
N VAL A 41 2.09 -2.46 0.14
CA VAL A 41 1.87 -3.04 1.46
C VAL A 41 0.45 -3.57 1.53
N THR A 42 0.29 -4.82 1.91
CA THR A 42 -1.02 -5.39 2.19
C THR A 42 -1.36 -5.19 3.66
N PHE A 43 -2.63 -4.96 3.95
CA PHE A 43 -3.09 -4.80 5.32
C PHE A 43 -4.48 -5.39 5.51
N ASP A 44 -4.86 -5.58 6.77
CA ASP A 44 -6.24 -5.78 7.17
C ASP A 44 -6.63 -4.78 8.28
N VAL A 45 -7.93 -4.65 8.53
CA VAL A 45 -8.46 -3.80 9.59
C VAL A 45 -9.08 -4.68 10.66
N GLU A 46 -8.40 -4.75 11.80
CA GLU A 46 -8.89 -5.49 12.96
C GLU A 46 -9.66 -4.55 13.89
N PRO A 47 -10.90 -4.89 14.30
CA PRO A 47 -11.64 -4.10 15.28
C PRO A 47 -10.81 -3.84 16.54
N ASN A 48 -10.84 -2.60 17.05
CA ASN A 48 -10.10 -2.14 18.23
C ASN A 48 -8.57 -2.11 18.10
N ILE A 49 -8.00 -2.53 16.96
CA ILE A 49 -6.55 -2.48 16.69
C ILE A 49 -6.25 -1.50 15.55
N GLY A 50 -7.11 -1.47 14.52
CA GLY A 50 -6.92 -0.65 13.33
C GLY A 50 -6.14 -1.39 12.25
N MET A 51 -5.24 -0.70 11.57
CA MET A 51 -4.53 -1.26 10.41
C MET A 51 -3.41 -2.21 10.83
N LYS A 52 -3.56 -3.48 10.48
CA LYS A 52 -2.53 -4.51 10.66
C LYS A 52 -1.86 -4.81 9.33
N VAL A 53 -0.56 -4.54 9.25
CA VAL A 53 0.24 -4.82 8.05
C VAL A 53 0.41 -6.33 7.90
N ILE A 54 0.06 -6.86 6.72
CA ILE A 54 0.26 -8.25 6.34
C ILE A 54 1.45 -8.30 5.38
N PRO A 55 2.57 -8.94 5.76
CA PRO A 55 3.69 -9.10 4.86
C PRO A 55 3.31 -10.09 3.76
N ILE A 56 3.00 -9.59 2.56
CA ILE A 56 2.86 -10.44 1.37
C ILE A 56 4.19 -10.45 0.64
N SER A 57 4.83 -11.61 0.62
CA SER A 57 5.88 -11.90 -0.35
C SER A 57 5.19 -12.05 -1.71
N LYS A 58 5.10 -10.99 -2.52
CA LYS A 58 4.94 -11.20 -3.97
C LYS A 58 6.22 -11.90 -4.40
N ALA A 59 6.21 -13.23 -4.46
CA ALA A 59 7.28 -13.97 -5.13
C ALA A 59 7.40 -13.35 -6.51
N GLN A 60 8.52 -12.69 -6.78
CA GLN A 60 8.83 -12.20 -8.12
C GLN A 60 8.97 -13.47 -8.97
N ALA A 61 7.98 -13.71 -9.83
CA ALA A 61 8.10 -14.69 -10.91
C ALA A 61 9.01 -14.11 -12.00
#